data_AF-A0A848UJC9-F1
#
_entry.id   AF-A0A848UJC9-F1
#
_cell.length_a   1.000
_cell.length_b   1.000
_cell.length_c   1.000
_cell.angle_alpha   90.00
_cell.angle_beta   90.00
_cell.angle_gamma   90.00
#
_symmetry.space_group_name_H-M   'P 1'
#
loop_
_entity.id
_entity.type
_entity.pdbx_description
1 polymer ?
#
loop_
_entity_poly.entity_id
_entity_poly.type
_entity_poly.pdbx_seq_one_letter_code
_entity_poly.pdbx_strand_id
1 'polypeptide(L)'
;MAHRDVIVQINLALTAVFAVTASYAAAVFSTASQWVAAVTALALFAIGVFAFLWSYWNAVQRSRSQEISVTQLYLLLGDAIPSPVRRTMNLTLLMQVVIAVATTAARPDGPDGNPGSSLAVGILVPMLGFGLNGLWAAYHGDFETRANLPPSSDEIRQNADHG
;
A
#
# COMPACT_ATOMS: atom_id res chain seq x y z
N MET A 1 -19.02 7.07 10.63
CA MET A 1 -19.26 6.98 9.16
C MET A 1 -18.04 6.52 8.34
N ALA A 2 -16.81 6.52 8.87
CA ALA A 2 -15.59 6.07 8.17
C ALA A 2 -15.55 4.59 7.74
N HIS A 3 -16.31 3.70 8.40
CA HIS A 3 -16.39 2.28 8.03
C HIS A 3 -17.20 2.00 6.76
N ARG A 4 -17.91 2.97 6.18
CA ARG A 4 -18.71 2.77 4.95
C ARG A 4 -17.97 3.16 3.67
N ASP A 5 -16.74 3.62 3.78
CA ASP A 5 -15.94 3.97 2.61
C ASP A 5 -15.64 2.71 1.80
N VAL A 6 -15.90 2.76 0.49
CA VAL A 6 -15.78 1.62 -0.41
C VAL A 6 -14.34 1.15 -0.52
N ILE A 7 -13.35 2.06 -0.53
CA ILE A 7 -11.93 1.68 -0.63
C ILE A 7 -11.48 0.99 0.66
N VAL A 8 -11.93 1.47 1.82
CA VAL A 8 -11.64 0.81 3.11
C VAL A 8 -12.24 -0.60 3.15
N GLN A 9 -13.49 -0.76 2.69
CA GLN A 9 -14.15 -2.07 2.63
C GLN A 9 -13.48 -3.03 1.65
N ILE A 10 -13.09 -2.54 0.46
CA ILE A 10 -12.32 -3.33 -0.51
C ILE A 10 -11.00 -3.78 0.09
N ASN A 11 -10.27 -2.89 0.78
CA ASN A 11 -9.00 -3.24 1.42
C ASN A 11 -9.18 -4.36 2.46
N LEU A 12 -10.21 -4.25 3.31
CA LEU A 12 -10.54 -5.28 4.29
C LEU A 12 -10.90 -6.62 3.63
N ALA A 13 -11.79 -6.59 2.63
CA ALA A 13 -12.25 -7.79 1.94
C ALA A 13 -11.11 -8.52 1.22
N LEU A 14 -10.29 -7.79 0.46
CA LEU A 14 -9.15 -8.36 -0.26
C LEU A 14 -8.06 -8.87 0.69
N THR A 15 -7.86 -8.21 1.82
CA THR A 15 -6.96 -8.70 2.87
C THR A 15 -7.49 -9.98 3.53
N ALA A 16 -8.80 -10.09 3.74
CA ALA A 16 -9.41 -11.32 4.24
C ALA A 16 -9.23 -12.47 3.24
N VAL A 17 -9.42 -12.20 1.93
CA VAL A 17 -9.16 -13.19 0.87
C VAL A 17 -7.69 -13.64 0.89
N PHE A 18 -6.74 -12.70 1.02
CA PHE A 18 -5.33 -13.05 1.18
C PHE A 18 -5.09 -13.92 2.42
N ALA A 19 -5.61 -13.50 3.58
CA ALA A 19 -5.43 -14.23 4.83
C ALA A 19 -5.95 -15.68 4.74
N VAL A 20 -7.15 -15.87 4.18
CA VAL A 20 -7.78 -17.19 4.01
C VAL A 20 -6.96 -18.05 3.06
N THR A 21 -6.63 -17.54 1.87
CA THR A 21 -5.91 -18.33 0.86
C THR A 21 -4.48 -18.67 1.29
N ALA A 22 -3.77 -17.73 1.92
CA ALA A 22 -2.42 -17.94 2.43
C ALA A 22 -2.40 -18.93 3.61
N SER A 23 -3.32 -18.79 4.56
CA SER A 23 -3.44 -19.72 5.69
C SER A 23 -3.86 -21.12 5.25
N TYR A 24 -4.77 -21.23 4.29
CA TYR A 24 -5.19 -22.50 3.70
C TYR A 24 -4.02 -23.22 3.02
N ALA A 25 -3.22 -22.51 2.22
CA ALA A 25 -2.04 -23.09 1.58
C ALA A 25 -0.96 -23.49 2.59
N ALA A 26 -0.77 -22.72 3.66
CA ALA A 26 0.16 -23.05 4.73
C ALA A 26 -0.29 -24.29 5.53
N ALA A 27 -1.60 -24.47 5.76
CA ALA A 27 -2.13 -25.58 6.55
C ALA A 27 -2.25 -26.89 5.76
N VAL A 28 -2.71 -26.85 4.51
CA VAL A 28 -2.97 -28.05 3.70
C VAL A 28 -1.71 -28.51 2.95
N PHE A 29 -0.84 -27.58 2.57
CA PHE A 29 0.44 -27.84 1.92
C PHE A 29 0.37 -28.82 0.72
N SER A 30 -0.69 -28.70 -0.08
CA SER A 30 -0.81 -29.43 -1.36
C SER A 30 -0.45 -28.53 -2.54
N THR A 31 0.00 -29.11 -3.64
CA THR A 31 0.30 -28.39 -4.89
C THR A 31 -0.87 -27.51 -5.33
N ALA A 32 -2.10 -28.03 -5.28
CA ALA A 32 -3.30 -27.26 -5.63
C ALA A 32 -3.52 -26.05 -4.71
N SER A 33 -3.34 -26.21 -3.39
CA SER A 33 -3.50 -25.10 -2.43
C SER A 33 -2.45 -24.00 -2.63
N GLN A 34 -1.21 -24.37 -2.98
CA GLN A 34 -0.15 -23.42 -3.28
C GLN A 34 -0.43 -22.61 -4.56
N TRP A 35 -0.98 -23.24 -5.60
CA TRP A 35 -1.40 -22.53 -6.81
C TRP A 35 -2.52 -21.53 -6.54
N VAL A 36 -3.53 -21.90 -5.75
CA VAL A 36 -4.62 -20.99 -5.37
C VAL A 36 -4.05 -19.77 -4.63
N ALA A 37 -3.16 -19.98 -3.66
CA ALA A 37 -2.52 -18.88 -2.94
C ALA A 37 -1.65 -18.01 -3.85
N ALA A 38 -0.86 -18.61 -4.76
CA ALA A 38 0.00 -17.86 -5.67
C ALA A 38 -0.81 -17.00 -6.66
N VAL A 39 -1.84 -17.57 -7.29
CA VAL A 39 -2.73 -16.83 -8.21
C VAL A 39 -3.43 -15.69 -7.47
N THR A 40 -3.91 -15.94 -6.25
CA THR A 40 -4.52 -14.91 -5.41
C THR A 40 -3.53 -13.81 -5.10
N ALA A 41 -2.31 -14.15 -4.64
CA ALA A 41 -1.28 -13.17 -4.32
C ALA A 41 -0.89 -12.31 -5.53
N LEU A 42 -0.73 -12.91 -6.71
CA LEU A 42 -0.41 -12.19 -7.95
C LEU A 42 -1.54 -11.26 -8.39
N ALA A 43 -2.80 -11.70 -8.28
CA ALA A 43 -3.95 -10.86 -8.61
C ALA A 43 -4.05 -9.66 -7.65
N LEU A 44 -3.90 -9.90 -6.34
CA LEU A 44 -3.90 -8.84 -5.34
C LEU A 44 -2.73 -7.86 -5.50
N PHE A 45 -1.54 -8.38 -5.80
CA PHE A 45 -0.37 -7.58 -6.12
C PHE A 45 -0.64 -6.69 -7.35
N ALA A 46 -1.18 -7.25 -8.43
CA ALA A 46 -1.51 -6.48 -9.64
C ALA A 46 -2.55 -5.38 -9.37
N ILE A 47 -3.58 -5.67 -8.58
CA ILE A 47 -4.57 -4.67 -8.12
C ILE A 47 -3.86 -3.56 -7.33
N GLY A 48 -2.95 -3.94 -6.42
CA GLY A 48 -2.15 -3.00 -5.64
C GLY A 48 -1.28 -2.09 -6.49
N VAL A 49 -0.58 -2.64 -7.47
CA VAL A 49 0.22 -1.86 -8.43
C VAL A 49 -0.66 -0.88 -9.21
N PHE A 50 -1.81 -1.33 -9.71
CA PHE A 50 -2.73 -0.45 -10.43
C PHE A 50 -3.25 0.69 -9.54
N ALA A 51 -3.69 0.37 -8.31
CA ALA A 51 -4.15 1.36 -7.35
C ALA A 51 -3.03 2.36 -6.97
N PHE A 52 -1.80 1.87 -6.79
CA PHE A 52 -0.64 2.70 -6.50
C PHE A 52 -0.36 3.68 -7.64
N LEU A 53 -0.26 3.20 -8.87
CA LEU A 53 0.00 4.06 -10.04
C LEU A 53 -1.12 5.07 -10.26
N TRP A 54 -2.37 4.64 -10.09
CA TRP A 54 -3.52 5.53 -10.19
C TRP A 54 -3.52 6.60 -9.09
N SER A 55 -3.19 6.21 -7.86
CA SER A 55 -3.05 7.16 -6.75
C SER A 55 -1.93 8.17 -6.98
N TYR A 56 -0.78 7.71 -7.49
CA TYR A 56 0.35 8.55 -7.82
C TYR A 56 -0.02 9.59 -8.87
N TRP A 57 -0.68 9.14 -9.95
CA TRP A 57 -1.16 10.05 -11.00
C TRP A 57 -2.07 11.14 -10.44
N ASN A 58 -3.06 10.78 -9.62
CA ASN A 58 -3.97 11.76 -9.01
C ASN A 58 -3.24 12.69 -8.02
N ALA A 59 -2.32 12.14 -7.21
CA ALA A 59 -1.54 12.92 -6.26
C ALA A 59 -0.62 13.94 -6.95
N VAL A 60 0.01 13.58 -8.08
CA VAL A 60 0.84 14.50 -8.88
C VAL A 60 0.04 15.69 -9.42
N GLN A 61 -1.22 15.47 -9.79
CA GLN A 61 -2.08 16.57 -10.24
C GLN A 61 -2.44 17.52 -9.09
N ARG A 62 -2.73 16.96 -7.90
CA ARG A 62 -3.03 17.74 -6.69
C ARG A 62 -1.80 18.44 -6.09
N SER A 63 -0.61 17.85 -6.23
CA SER A 63 0.63 18.41 -5.66
C SER A 63 1.05 19.73 -6.31
N ARG A 64 0.40 20.13 -7.40
CA ARG A 64 0.58 21.44 -8.03
C ARG A 64 0.10 22.57 -7.14
N SER A 65 -0.92 22.33 -6.32
CA SER A 65 -1.51 23.32 -5.41
C SER A 65 -1.48 22.90 -3.94
N GLN A 66 -1.18 21.63 -3.64
CA GLN A 66 -1.15 21.09 -2.28
C GLN A 66 0.21 20.49 -1.93
N GLU A 67 0.58 20.55 -0.66
CA GLU A 67 1.76 19.86 -0.13
C GLU A 67 1.38 18.44 0.28
N ILE A 68 1.89 17.47 -0.48
CA ILE A 68 1.58 16.05 -0.31
C ILE A 68 2.88 15.30 -0.11
N SER A 69 3.12 14.80 1.11
CA SER A 69 4.26 13.92 1.38
C SER A 69 3.95 12.46 1.06
N VAL A 70 4.99 11.69 0.75
CA VAL A 70 4.89 10.25 0.44
C VAL A 70 4.31 9.47 1.64
N THR A 71 4.67 9.87 2.86
CA THR A 71 4.19 9.26 4.11
C THR A 71 2.72 9.58 4.39
N GLN A 72 2.26 10.80 4.09
CA GLN A 72 0.84 11.14 4.10
C GLN A 72 0.06 10.33 3.07
N LEU A 73 0.63 10.12 1.88
CA LEU A 73 -0.04 9.42 0.80
C LEU A 73 -0.16 7.91 1.05
N TYR A 74 0.95 7.22 1.33
CA TYR A 74 0.99 5.75 1.37
C TYR A 74 0.97 5.14 2.76
N LEU A 75 1.39 5.89 3.79
CA LEU A 75 1.29 5.48 5.19
C LEU A 75 0.19 6.22 5.95
N LEU A 76 -0.55 7.10 5.26
CA LEU A 76 -1.66 7.87 5.83
C LEU A 76 -1.25 8.69 7.07
N LEU A 77 0.04 9.03 7.22
CA LEU A 77 0.55 9.73 8.40
C LEU A 77 0.27 11.22 8.31
N GLY A 78 -0.20 11.84 9.38
CA GLY A 78 -0.50 13.28 9.44
C GLY A 78 -2.00 13.58 9.52
N ASP A 79 -2.31 14.88 9.52
CA ASP A 79 -3.65 15.39 9.87
C ASP A 79 -4.62 15.45 8.68
N ALA A 80 -4.11 15.32 7.47
CA ALA A 80 -4.91 15.22 6.24
C ALA A 80 -5.86 14.01 6.21
N ILE A 81 -5.65 13.03 7.10
CA ILE A 81 -6.37 11.75 7.12
C ILE A 81 -7.10 11.58 8.47
N PRO A 82 -8.43 11.32 8.47
CA PRO A 82 -9.18 11.04 9.68
C PRO A 82 -8.60 9.84 10.45
N SER A 83 -8.37 10.02 11.76
CA SER A 83 -7.78 9.00 12.63
C SER A 83 -8.39 7.59 12.52
N PRO A 84 -9.72 7.42 12.39
CA PRO A 84 -10.33 6.08 12.23
C PRO A 84 -9.94 5.38 10.92
N VAL A 85 -9.85 6.13 9.82
CA VAL A 85 -9.46 5.59 8.51
C VAL A 85 -7.98 5.20 8.54
N ARG A 86 -7.12 6.12 8.98
CA ARG A 86 -5.68 5.89 9.14
C ARG A 86 -5.39 4.63 9.94
N ARG A 87 -6.03 4.47 11.10
CA ARG A 87 -5.87 3.28 11.95
C ARG A 87 -6.31 2.02 11.23
N THR A 88 -7.51 2.01 10.65
CA THR A 88 -8.06 0.83 9.99
C THR A 88 -7.15 0.40 8.84
N MET A 89 -6.82 1.31 7.94
CA MET A 89 -6.05 0.99 6.74
C MET A 89 -4.60 0.60 7.04
N ASN A 90 -3.94 1.25 8.01
CA ASN A 90 -2.58 0.86 8.41
C ASN A 90 -2.54 -0.45 9.19
N LEU A 91 -3.58 -0.76 10.00
CA LEU A 91 -3.69 -2.08 10.62
C LEU A 91 -3.91 -3.16 9.56
N THR A 92 -4.70 -2.88 8.52
CA THR A 92 -4.87 -3.79 7.39
C THR A 92 -3.57 -4.03 6.64
N LEU A 93 -2.80 -2.97 6.35
CA LEU A 93 -1.46 -3.09 5.75
C LEU A 93 -0.52 -3.91 6.65
N LEU A 94 -0.51 -3.64 7.97
CA LEU A 94 0.28 -4.41 8.92
C LEU A 94 -0.10 -5.89 8.91
N MET A 95 -1.40 -6.21 8.86
CA MET A 95 -1.87 -7.58 8.75
C MET A 95 -1.38 -8.25 7.46
N GLN A 96 -1.42 -7.56 6.32
CA GLN A 96 -0.86 -8.09 5.07
C GLN A 96 0.64 -8.41 5.21
N VAL A 97 1.42 -7.52 5.82
CA VAL A 97 2.86 -7.74 6.06
C VAL A 97 3.08 -8.94 6.98
N VAL A 98 2.36 -9.02 8.11
CA VAL A 98 2.48 -10.11 9.08
C VAL A 98 2.12 -11.45 8.44
N ILE A 99 0.99 -11.53 7.72
CA ILE A 99 0.58 -12.76 7.03
C ILE A 99 1.62 -13.16 5.99
N ALA A 100 2.05 -12.23 5.15
CA ALA A 100 3.01 -12.50 4.08
C ALA A 100 4.35 -13.00 4.63
N VAL A 101 4.87 -12.37 5.67
CA VAL A 101 6.12 -12.80 6.34
C VAL A 101 5.92 -14.15 7.02
N ALA A 102 4.83 -14.34 7.77
CA ALA A 102 4.55 -15.58 8.48
C ALA A 102 4.42 -16.78 7.51
N THR A 103 3.67 -16.64 6.43
CA THR A 103 3.49 -17.73 5.46
C THR A 103 4.74 -17.98 4.61
N THR A 104 5.54 -16.93 4.35
CA THR A 104 6.83 -17.08 3.67
C THR A 104 7.85 -17.80 4.56
N ALA A 105 7.89 -17.48 5.86
CA ALA A 105 8.79 -18.09 6.83
C ALA A 105 8.38 -19.52 7.19
N ALA A 106 7.08 -19.80 7.27
CA ALA A 106 6.56 -21.12 7.60
C ALA A 106 6.63 -22.12 6.44
N ARG A 107 7.08 -21.72 5.24
CA ARG A 107 7.05 -22.57 4.04
C ARG A 107 7.89 -23.85 4.28
N PRO A 108 7.29 -25.04 4.18
CA PRO A 108 8.04 -26.30 4.18
C PRO A 108 8.92 -26.45 2.93
N ASP A 109 10.00 -27.21 3.07
CA ASP A 109 10.85 -27.60 1.95
C ASP A 109 10.08 -28.55 1.01
N GLY A 110 10.28 -28.38 -0.29
CA GLY A 110 9.67 -29.24 -1.30
C GLY A 110 10.22 -30.67 -1.25
N PRO A 111 9.59 -31.63 -1.96
CA PRO A 111 10.03 -33.03 -2.00
C PRO A 111 11.49 -33.21 -2.43
N ASP A 112 12.02 -32.27 -3.21
CA ASP A 112 13.41 -32.24 -3.70
C ASP A 112 14.38 -31.49 -2.77
N GLY A 113 13.94 -31.08 -1.58
CA GLY A 113 14.71 -30.24 -0.65
C GLY A 113 14.81 -28.77 -1.07
N ASN A 114 14.19 -28.38 -2.19
CA ASN A 114 14.12 -26.99 -2.61
C ASN A 114 12.92 -26.29 -1.96
N PRO A 115 13.09 -25.10 -1.34
CA PRO A 115 11.99 -24.36 -0.76
C PRO A 115 10.89 -24.09 -1.80
N GLY A 116 9.65 -24.44 -1.48
CA GLY A 116 8.49 -24.24 -2.37
C GLY A 116 8.32 -22.77 -2.75
N SER A 117 8.64 -22.43 -4.00
CA SER A 117 8.69 -21.05 -4.53
C SER A 117 7.34 -20.32 -4.44
N SER A 118 6.22 -21.03 -4.57
CA SER A 118 4.88 -20.43 -4.71
C SER A 118 4.38 -19.68 -3.47
N LEU A 119 4.76 -20.09 -2.25
CA LEU A 119 4.36 -19.37 -1.03
C LEU A 119 5.12 -18.06 -0.85
N ALA A 120 6.33 -17.94 -1.40
CA ALA A 120 7.13 -16.72 -1.33
C ALA A 120 6.50 -15.55 -2.11
N VAL A 121 5.65 -15.84 -3.10
CA VAL A 121 4.95 -14.83 -3.91
C VAL A 121 4.02 -13.95 -3.05
N GLY A 122 3.55 -14.48 -1.92
CA GLY A 122 2.74 -13.73 -0.95
C GLY A 122 3.43 -12.48 -0.39
N ILE A 123 4.77 -12.42 -0.41
CA ILE A 123 5.54 -11.25 0.05
C ILE A 123 5.25 -9.96 -0.75
N LEU A 124 4.67 -10.09 -1.93
CA LEU A 124 4.32 -8.95 -2.80
C LEU A 124 2.99 -8.31 -2.42
N VAL A 125 2.11 -9.01 -1.69
CA VAL A 125 0.74 -8.57 -1.38
C VAL A 125 0.66 -7.26 -0.61
N PRO A 126 1.60 -6.86 0.28
CA PRO A 126 1.58 -5.53 0.91
C PRO A 126 1.49 -4.35 -0.06
N MET A 127 1.84 -4.53 -1.34
CA MET A 127 1.63 -3.54 -2.38
C MET A 127 0.14 -3.16 -2.56
N LEU A 128 -0.78 -4.09 -2.26
CA LEU A 128 -2.21 -3.84 -2.20
C LEU A 128 -2.54 -2.78 -1.15
N GLY A 129 -2.06 -2.96 0.08
CA GLY A 129 -2.28 -2.03 1.18
C GLY A 129 -1.70 -0.65 0.86
N PHE A 130 -0.46 -0.59 0.35
CA PHE A 130 0.12 0.69 -0.10
C PHE A 130 -0.69 1.35 -1.21
N GLY A 131 -1.08 0.59 -2.25
CA GLY A 131 -1.85 1.11 -3.36
C GLY A 131 -3.22 1.65 -2.96
N LEU A 132 -3.95 0.92 -2.11
CA LEU A 132 -5.26 1.34 -1.61
C LEU A 132 -5.16 2.49 -0.60
N ASN A 133 -4.13 2.54 0.24
CA ASN A 133 -3.83 3.70 1.09
C ASN A 133 -3.64 4.96 0.25
N GLY A 134 -2.75 4.89 -0.75
CA GLY A 134 -2.50 5.97 -1.70
C GLY A 134 -3.78 6.39 -2.39
N LEU A 135 -4.57 5.42 -2.88
CA LEU A 135 -5.82 5.68 -3.58
C LEU A 135 -6.82 6.43 -2.71
N TRP A 136 -6.99 5.99 -1.46
CA TRP A 136 -7.88 6.67 -0.51
C TRP A 136 -7.41 8.10 -0.24
N ALA A 137 -6.13 8.29 0.06
CA ALA A 137 -5.55 9.60 0.34
C ALA A 137 -5.62 10.54 -0.87
N ALA A 138 -5.39 10.03 -2.09
CA ALA A 138 -5.47 10.82 -3.31
C ALA A 138 -6.88 11.35 -3.59
N TYR A 139 -7.94 10.64 -3.19
CA TYR A 139 -9.33 11.07 -3.39
C TYR A 139 -9.94 11.83 -2.22
N HIS A 140 -9.55 11.50 -0.98
CA HIS A 140 -10.23 11.98 0.22
C HIS A 140 -9.33 12.76 1.18
N GLY A 141 -8.01 12.72 1.01
CA GLY A 141 -7.08 13.42 1.89
C GLY A 141 -7.25 14.93 1.79
N ASP A 142 -7.30 15.62 2.93
CA ASP A 142 -7.38 17.09 3.01
C ASP A 142 -5.98 17.66 3.25
N PHE A 143 -5.23 17.85 2.16
CA PHE A 143 -3.83 18.29 2.23
C PHE A 143 -3.71 19.81 2.29
N GLU A 144 -2.70 20.26 3.02
CA GLU A 144 -2.39 21.69 3.15
C GLU A 144 -2.11 22.32 1.79
N THR A 145 -2.49 23.61 1.67
CA THR A 145 -2.21 24.38 0.46
C THR A 145 -0.72 24.65 0.38
N ARG A 146 -0.17 24.52 -0.83
CA ARG A 146 1.25 24.77 -1.08
C ARG A 146 1.60 26.23 -0.78
N ALA A 147 2.57 26.43 0.09
CA ALA A 147 3.03 27.78 0.41
C ALA A 147 3.80 28.36 -0.80
N ASN A 148 3.25 29.39 -1.43
CA ASN A 148 4.01 30.26 -2.34
C ASN A 148 4.79 31.26 -1.49
N LEU A 149 5.88 30.81 -0.86
CA LEU A 149 6.82 31.75 -0.25
C LEU A 149 7.49 32.56 -1.39
N PRO A 150 7.47 33.90 -1.34
CA PRO A 150 8.28 34.70 -2.24
C PRO A 150 9.76 34.29 -2.07
N PRO A 151 10.58 34.32 -3.13
CA PRO A 151 11.99 33.97 -3.04
C PRO A 151 12.63 34.75 -1.91
N SER A 152 13.43 34.06 -1.09
CA SER A 152 14.11 34.71 0.02
C SER A 152 15.00 35.83 -0.53
N SER A 153 15.13 36.93 0.21
CA SER A 153 16.02 38.04 -0.19
C SER A 153 17.47 37.60 -0.42
N ASP A 154 17.85 36.45 0.13
CA ASP A 154 19.17 35.84 -0.03
C ASP A 154 19.33 35.13 -1.39
N GLU A 155 18.29 34.45 -1.90
CA GLU A 155 18.29 33.87 -3.26
C GLU A 155 18.30 34.97 -4.34
N ILE A 156 17.65 36.11 -4.09
CA ILE A 156 17.66 37.26 -5.02
C ILE A 156 19.07 37.86 -5.11
N ARG A 157 19.80 37.96 -3.99
CA ARG A 157 21.19 38.45 -3.98
C ARG A 157 22.13 37.50 -4.70
N GLN A 158 21.96 36.19 -4.52
CA GLN A 158 22.83 35.20 -5.18
C GLN A 158 22.74 35.25 -6.71
N ASN A 159 21.58 35.57 -7.27
CA ASN A 159 21.41 35.78 -8.72
C ASN A 159 21.97 37.12 -9.23
N ALA A 160 22.19 38.11 -8.35
CA ALA A 160 22.80 39.38 -8.72
C ALA A 160 24.33 39.28 -8.90
N ASP A 161 24.96 38.28 -8.28
CA ASP A 161 26.42 38.04 -8.33
C ASP A 161 26.88 37.26 -9.59
N HIS A 162 25.94 36.92 -10.49
CA HIS A 162 26.20 36.14 -11.70
C HIS A 162 25.78 36.87 -13.01
N GLY A 163 25.47 38.17 -12.93
CA GLY A 163 25.08 39.03 -14.06
C GLY A 163 26.16 39.99 -14.54
#